data_AF-A0A246TNM4-F1
#
_entry.id   AF-A0A246TNM4-F1
#
_cell.length_a   1.000
_cell.length_b   1.000
_cell.length_c   1.000
_cell.angle_alpha   90.00
_cell.angle_beta   90.00
_cell.angle_gamma   90.00
#
_symmetry.space_group_name_H-M   'P 1'
#
loop_
_entity.id
_entity.type
_entity.pdbx_description
1 polymer ?
#
loop_
_entity_poly.entity_id
_entity_poly.type
_entity_poly.pdbx_seq_one_letter_code
_entity_poly.pdbx_strand_id
1 'polypeptide(L)' 'MDCAAIEQDKQARAARASSWLSDLGRRLLRRLSGWDRLELEGMPDRIKRDLGFMDGREPRCDIEFRR' A
#
# COMPACT_ATOMS: atom_id res chain seq x y z
N MET A 1 -26.64 -33.82 19.92
CA MET A 1 -25.54 -33.67 18.94
C MET A 1 -25.46 -32.19 18.61
N ASP A 2 -24.46 -31.48 19.14
CA ASP A 2 -24.30 -30.01 19.10
C ASP A 2 -23.07 -29.56 18.30
N CYS A 3 -22.39 -30.51 17.65
CA CYS A 3 -21.10 -30.28 16.99
C CYS A 3 -21.21 -29.30 15.81
N ALA A 4 -22.35 -29.29 15.11
CA ALA A 4 -22.58 -28.42 13.96
C ALA A 4 -22.68 -26.92 14.32
N ALA A 5 -23.23 -26.58 15.49
CA ALA A 5 -23.36 -25.19 15.92
C ALA A 5 -21.99 -24.59 16.32
N ILE A 6 -21.12 -25.41 16.92
CA ILE A 6 -19.77 -25.01 17.34
C ILE A 6 -18.85 -24.82 16.14
N GLU A 7 -18.99 -25.64 15.09
CA GLU A 7 -18.22 -25.50 13.85
C GLU A 7 -18.59 -24.22 13.07
N GLN A 8 -19.88 -23.86 13.04
CA GLN A 8 -20.35 -22.65 12.38
C GLN A 8 -19.86 -21.37 13.06
N ASP A 9 -19.86 -21.31 14.40
CA ASP A 9 -19.32 -20.14 15.12
C ASP A 9 -17.81 -19.99 14.89
N LYS A 10 -17.06 -21.10 14.91
CA LYS A 10 -15.62 -21.10 14.64
C LYS A 10 -15.31 -20.65 13.21
N GLN A 11 -16.05 -21.11 12.21
CA GLN A 11 -15.90 -20.67 10.81
C GLN A 11 -16.27 -19.20 10.64
N ALA A 12 -17.36 -18.72 11.27
CA ALA A 12 -17.76 -17.32 11.22
C ALA A 12 -16.74 -16.39 11.91
N ARG A 13 -16.13 -16.84 13.02
CA ARG A 13 -15.04 -16.12 13.71
C ARG A 13 -13.77 -16.09 12.87
N ALA A 14 -13.39 -17.21 12.24
CA ALA A 14 -12.24 -17.28 11.36
C ALA A 14 -12.41 -16.39 10.13
N ALA A 15 -13.61 -16.34 9.53
CA ALA A 15 -13.94 -15.47 8.41
C ALA A 15 -13.93 -13.97 8.80
N ARG A 16 -14.42 -13.62 10.00
CA ARG A 16 -14.33 -12.24 10.51
C ARG A 16 -12.91 -11.83 10.87
N ALA A 17 -12.11 -12.74 11.44
CA ALA A 17 -10.71 -12.48 11.74
C ALA A 17 -9.89 -12.30 10.45
N SER A 18 -10.14 -13.13 9.42
CA SER A 18 -9.48 -13.00 8.12
C SER A 18 -9.88 -11.72 7.39
N SER A 19 -11.16 -11.34 7.43
CA SER A 19 -11.61 -10.08 6.83
C SER A 19 -10.96 -8.87 7.51
N TRP A 20 -10.90 -8.88 8.85
CA TRP A 20 -10.27 -7.79 9.61
C TRP A 20 -8.76 -7.68 9.34
N LEU A 21 -8.04 -8.80 9.31
CA LEU A 21 -6.62 -8.83 8.93
C LEU A 21 -6.40 -8.33 7.50
N SER A 22 -7.28 -8.70 6.57
CA SER A 22 -7.18 -8.25 5.17
C SER A 22 -7.39 -6.73 5.03
N ASP A 23 -8.29 -6.16 5.82
CA ASP A 23 -8.54 -4.71 5.82
C ASP A 23 -7.43 -3.94 6.52
N LEU A 24 -6.84 -4.50 7.58
CA LEU A 24 -5.65 -3.96 8.22
C LEU A 24 -4.47 -3.95 7.24
N GLY A 25 -4.25 -5.06 6.53
CA GLY A 25 -3.22 -5.19 5.49
C GLY A 25 -3.41 -4.19 4.36
N ARG A 26 -4.64 -4.03 3.84
CA ARG A 26 -4.96 -3.01 2.82
C ARG A 26 -4.69 -1.59 3.30
N ARG A 27 -5.01 -1.26 4.55
CA ARG A 27 -4.71 0.06 5.14
C ARG A 27 -3.21 0.29 5.29
N LEU A 28 -2.46 -0.74 5.68
CA LEU A 28 -1.01 -0.67 5.81
C LEU A 28 -0.34 -0.46 4.44
N LEU A 29 -0.72 -1.25 3.43
CA LEU A 29 -0.25 -1.13 2.05
C LEU A 29 -0.55 0.25 1.46
N ARG A 30 -1.75 0.80 1.68
CA ARG A 30 -2.09 2.17 1.25
C ARG A 30 -1.29 3.25 1.97
N ARG A 31 -0.85 3.00 3.21
CA ARG A 31 -0.02 3.94 3.96
C ARG A 31 1.43 3.89 3.48
N LEU A 32 1.94 2.69 3.16
CA LEU A 32 3.26 2.47 2.58
C LEU A 32 3.36 2.94 1.13
N SER A 33 2.29 2.85 0.32
CA SER A 33 2.29 3.41 -1.04
C SER A 33 2.42 4.94 -1.05
N GLY A 34 2.08 5.61 0.05
CA GLY A 34 2.35 7.04 0.23
C GLY A 34 3.83 7.35 0.52
N TRP A 35 4.61 6.35 0.95
CA TRP A 35 6.05 6.48 1.25
C TRP A 35 6.91 6.34 0.00
N ASP A 36 6.34 5.90 -1.12
CA ASP A 36 7.00 5.88 -2.42
C ASP A 36 7.19 7.28 -3.02
N ARG A 37 6.73 8.32 -2.30
CA ARG A 37 7.04 9.71 -2.62
C ARG A 37 8.46 10.02 -2.16
N LEU A 38 9.39 10.00 -3.12
CA LEU A 38 10.73 10.51 -2.96
C LEU A 38 10.68 11.96 -2.45
N GLU A 39 11.26 12.21 -1.27
CA GLU A 39 11.33 13.54 -0.70
C GLU A 39 12.28 14.40 -1.52
N LEU A 40 11.72 15.34 -2.28
CA LEU A 40 12.52 16.24 -3.10
C LEU A 40 12.98 17.47 -2.31
N GLU A 41 12.22 17.96 -1.34
CA GLU A 41 12.52 19.24 -0.68
C GLU A 41 13.82 19.18 0.15
N GLY A 42 13.95 18.17 1.02
CA GLY A 42 15.17 17.94 1.83
C GLY A 42 16.35 17.33 1.09
N MET A 43 16.19 16.88 -0.16
CA MET A 43 17.25 16.21 -0.91
C MET A 43 18.36 17.20 -1.34
N PRO A 44 19.67 16.88 -1.15
CA PRO A 44 20.75 17.74 -1.60
C PRO A 44 20.73 17.97 -3.12
N ASP A 45 21.06 19.19 -3.56
CA ASP A 45 21.00 19.58 -4.97
C ASP A 45 21.89 18.73 -5.89
N ARG A 46 23.02 18.22 -5.38
CA ARG A 46 23.86 17.27 -6.13
C ARG A 46 23.07 16.03 -6.56
N ILE A 47 22.25 15.49 -5.65
CA ILE A 47 21.47 14.28 -5.88
C ILE A 47 20.30 14.59 -6.80
N LYS A 48 19.62 15.74 -6.61
CA LYS A 48 18.56 16.20 -7.52
C LYS A 48 19.06 16.34 -8.96
N ARG A 49 20.27 16.89 -9.13
CA ARG A 49 20.92 17.05 -10.44
C ARG A 49 21.29 15.71 -11.06
N ASP A 50 21.90 14.81 -10.28
CA ASP A 50 22.31 13.49 -10.78
C ASP A 50 21.12 12.62 -11.20
N LEU A 51 19.98 12.79 -10.52
CA LEU A 51 18.70 12.14 -10.89
C LEU A 51 17.94 12.86 -12.02
N GLY A 52 18.45 13.99 -12.52
CA GLY A 52 17.83 14.74 -13.61
C GLY A 52 16.57 15.54 -13.24
N PHE A 53 16.25 15.69 -11.95
CA PHE A 53 15.11 16.51 -11.51
C PHE A 53 15.32 18.01 -11.78
N MET A 54 16.57 18.43 -11.98
CA MET A 54 16.93 19.82 -12.34
C MET A 54 17.08 20.04 -13.84
N ASP A 55 16.80 19.04 -14.68
CA ASP A 55 16.95 19.15 -16.13
C ASP A 55 15.83 19.97 -16.80
N GLY A 56 14.79 20.37 -16.05
CA GLY A 56 13.63 21.10 -16.60
C GLY A 56 12.75 20.28 -17.54
N ARG A 57 12.92 18.96 -17.56
CA ARG A 57 12.08 18.04 -18.33
C ARG A 57 10.72 17.87 -17.65
N GLU A 58 9.67 17.73 -18.45
CA GLU A 58 8.36 17.38 -17.92
C GLU A 58 8.42 16.00 -17.22
N PRO A 59 7.87 15.85 -16.00
CA PRO A 59 7.80 14.57 -15.32
C PRO A 59 7.06 13.54 -16.19
N ARG A 60 7.67 12.39 -16.44
CA ARG A 60 6.97 11.26 -17.05
C ARG A 60 6.11 10.60 -15.97
N CYS A 61 4.81 10.91 -15.96
CA CYS A 61 3.85 10.10 -15.22
C CYS A 61 3.58 8.83 -16.03
N ASP A 62 4.12 7.68 -15.59
CA ASP A 62 3.64 6.39 -16.08
C ASP A 62 2.22 6.18 -15.53
N ILE A 63 1.21 6.57 -16.31
CA ILE A 63 -0.20 6.31 -16.02
C ILE A 63 -0.56 4.83 -16.34
N GLU A 64 0.44 3.97 -16.56
CA GLU A 64 0.27 2.57 -16.94
C GLU A 64 0.09 1.65 -15.72
N PHE A 65 -0.87 1.95 -14.84
CA PHE A 65 -1.41 0.94 -13.91
C PHE A 65 -2.92 1.11 -13.71
N ARG A 66 -3.65 1.20 -14.83
CA ARG A 66 -5.09 0.93 -14.85
C ARG A 66 -5.46 0.08 -16.07
N ARG A 67 -5.25 -1.23 -15.95
CA ARG A 67 -6.07 -2.22 -16.64
C ARG A 67 -6.19 -3.47 -15.79
#